data_AF-A0AAX1WRS6-F1
#
_entry.id   AF-A0AAX1WRS6-F1
#
_cell.length_a   1.000
_cell.length_b   1.000
_cell.length_c   1.000
_cell.angle_alpha   90.00
_cell.angle_beta   90.00
_cell.angle_gamma   90.00
#
_symmetry.space_group_name_H-M   'P 1'
#
loop_
_entity.id
_entity.type
_entity.pdbx_description
1 polymer ?
#
loop_
_entity_poly.entity_id
_entity_poly.type
_entity_poly.pdbx_seq_one_letter_code
_entity_poly.pdbx_strand_id
1 'polypeptide(L)'
;MREGKALRRKAGGYAHAKQFKRLKKTVKRQRTILGIVLREVGRKIKQMPQVPAEALTALHDLMQRAERIRTQQPKDKNKLYAMHAPEVECIGKGKARKPYEFGVKVSVAVTHRQGLMVGARSFTGNPYDGHTLAEQLEQVTILTEDTGRSPKQVVVDLGFRGVDAHNPGVEIIHRGKFKSLTSAHRRWLKRRQAVEPAIGHLKHDNGMDRCWLKGSMGDALHAVLCAAGYNIRWLLRAIVRLGLKGLFAPLLARLWIWAAALAMATQARRTRCGSLGWMLR
;
A
#
# COMPACT_ATOMS: atom_id res chain seq x y z
N MET A 1 -5.11 -6.50 -39.31
CA MET A 1 -3.67 -6.82 -39.20
C MET A 1 -3.46 -8.23 -38.64
N ARG A 2 -3.25 -9.25 -39.49
CA ARG A 2 -3.03 -10.65 -39.06
C ARG A 2 -1.65 -10.90 -38.43
N GLU A 3 -0.63 -10.09 -38.75
CA GLU A 3 0.77 -10.27 -38.31
C GLU A 3 1.02 -9.97 -36.82
N GLY A 4 0.24 -9.06 -36.21
CA GLY A 4 0.49 -8.57 -34.85
C GLY A 4 0.41 -9.64 -33.76
N LYS A 5 -0.61 -10.52 -33.83
CA LYS A 5 -0.79 -11.64 -32.88
C LYS A 5 0.40 -12.62 -32.96
N ALA A 6 0.85 -12.93 -34.18
CA ALA A 6 1.99 -13.83 -34.39
C ALA A 6 3.30 -13.24 -33.86
N LEU A 7 3.55 -11.94 -34.10
CA LEU A 7 4.74 -11.25 -33.57
C LEU A 7 4.74 -11.19 -32.04
N ARG A 8 3.58 -10.92 -31.41
CA ARG A 8 3.45 -10.96 -29.94
C ARG A 8 3.80 -12.33 -29.37
N ARG A 9 3.28 -13.41 -29.98
CA ARG A 9 3.59 -14.78 -29.57
C ARG A 9 5.09 -15.09 -29.70
N LYS A 10 5.69 -14.75 -30.86
CA LYS A 10 7.14 -14.93 -31.10
C LYS A 10 7.99 -14.17 -30.09
N ALA A 11 7.67 -12.89 -29.84
CA ALA A 11 8.38 -12.06 -28.86
C ALA A 11 8.34 -12.67 -27.45
N GLY A 12 7.16 -13.10 -26.99
CA GLY A 12 7.02 -13.78 -25.69
C GLY A 12 7.86 -15.07 -25.60
N GLY A 13 7.80 -15.92 -26.63
CA GLY A 13 8.59 -17.16 -26.69
C GLY A 13 10.09 -16.91 -26.69
N TYR A 14 10.58 -15.95 -27.49
CA TYR A 14 12.01 -15.60 -27.51
C TYR A 14 12.48 -14.98 -26.20
N ALA A 15 11.64 -14.18 -25.53
CA ALA A 15 11.96 -13.63 -24.21
C ALA A 15 12.07 -14.75 -23.16
N HIS A 16 11.11 -15.68 -23.15
CA HIS A 16 11.13 -16.84 -22.25
C HIS A 16 12.38 -17.71 -22.46
N ALA A 17 12.73 -17.99 -23.71
CA ALA A 17 13.92 -18.76 -24.08
C ALA A 17 15.24 -17.97 -24.01
N LYS A 18 15.23 -16.72 -23.52
CA LYS A 18 16.40 -15.82 -23.46
C LYS A 18 17.11 -15.58 -24.82
N GLN A 19 16.39 -15.74 -25.93
CA GLN A 19 16.90 -15.54 -27.30
C GLN A 19 16.84 -14.05 -27.71
N PHE A 20 17.62 -13.20 -27.05
CA PHE A 20 17.50 -11.74 -27.18
C PHE A 20 17.78 -11.19 -28.59
N LYS A 21 18.63 -11.84 -29.39
CA LYS A 21 18.86 -11.43 -30.79
C LYS A 21 17.58 -11.56 -31.63
N ARG A 22 16.86 -12.68 -31.52
CA ARG A 22 15.59 -12.94 -32.22
C ARG A 22 14.45 -12.08 -31.69
N LEU A 23 14.42 -11.85 -30.37
CA LEU A 23 13.50 -10.91 -29.74
C LEU A 23 13.67 -9.50 -30.32
N LYS A 24 14.89 -8.98 -30.37
CA LYS A 24 15.18 -7.64 -30.92
C LYS A 24 14.69 -7.50 -32.37
N LYS A 25 14.89 -8.51 -33.23
CA LYS A 25 14.37 -8.51 -34.61
C LYS A 25 12.85 -8.46 -34.66
N THR A 26 12.18 -9.22 -33.79
CA THR A 26 10.71 -9.23 -33.69
C THR A 26 10.16 -7.89 -33.21
N VAL A 27 10.76 -7.31 -32.16
CA VAL A 27 10.38 -5.99 -31.63
C VAL A 27 10.64 -4.89 -32.67
N LYS A 28 11.72 -4.97 -33.45
CA LYS A 28 11.99 -4.04 -34.55
C LYS A 28 10.86 -4.07 -35.58
N ARG A 29 10.38 -5.26 -35.99
CA ARG A 29 9.23 -5.40 -36.89
C ARG A 29 7.95 -4.81 -36.29
N GLN A 30 7.69 -5.05 -35.00
CA GLN A 30 6.55 -4.45 -34.30
C GLN A 30 6.60 -2.91 -34.31
N ARG A 31 7.77 -2.31 -34.07
CA ARG A 31 7.98 -0.84 -34.15
C ARG A 31 7.72 -0.30 -35.55
N THR A 32 8.16 -1.01 -36.59
CA THR A 32 7.88 -0.63 -37.98
C THR A 32 6.39 -0.61 -38.27
N ILE A 33 5.67 -1.68 -37.89
CA ILE A 33 4.21 -1.77 -38.09
C ILE A 33 3.50 -0.64 -37.34
N LEU A 34 3.87 -0.40 -36.08
CA LEU A 34 3.30 0.69 -35.28
C LEU A 34 3.51 2.06 -35.97
N GLY A 35 4.71 2.33 -36.49
CA GLY A 35 4.99 3.56 -37.21
C GLY A 35 4.22 3.71 -38.54
N ILE A 36 3.86 2.60 -39.19
CA ILE A 36 2.96 2.65 -40.36
C ILE A 36 1.55 3.03 -39.90
N VAL A 37 1.03 2.38 -38.85
CA VAL A 37 -0.31 2.69 -38.29
C VAL A 37 -0.41 4.14 -37.85
N LEU A 38 0.57 4.66 -37.11
CA LEU A 38 0.56 6.04 -36.64
C LEU A 38 0.50 7.06 -37.78
N ARG A 39 1.25 6.83 -38.86
CA ARG A 39 1.22 7.68 -40.06
C ARG A 39 -0.09 7.59 -40.81
N GLU A 40 -0.69 6.41 -40.87
CA GLU A 40 -1.99 6.20 -41.52
C GLU A 40 -3.12 6.88 -40.74
N VAL A 41 -3.14 6.70 -39.42
CA VAL A 41 -4.10 7.38 -38.52
C VAL A 41 -3.95 8.89 -38.64
N GLY A 42 -2.73 9.41 -38.59
CA GLY A 42 -2.47 10.85 -38.75
C GLY A 42 -2.93 11.41 -40.11
N ARG A 43 -2.85 10.62 -41.19
CA ARG A 43 -3.40 11.01 -42.51
C ARG A 43 -4.92 11.05 -42.50
N LYS A 44 -5.57 10.02 -41.95
CA LYS A 44 -7.04 9.92 -41.91
C LYS A 44 -7.69 10.99 -41.03
N ILE A 45 -7.06 11.37 -39.92
CA ILE A 45 -7.54 12.47 -39.06
C ILE A 45 -7.68 13.77 -39.87
N LYS A 46 -6.69 14.10 -40.72
CA LYS A 46 -6.72 15.31 -41.56
C LYS A 46 -7.84 15.29 -42.62
N GLN A 47 -8.33 14.11 -42.97
CA GLN A 47 -9.38 13.91 -43.98
C GLN A 47 -10.79 13.89 -43.38
N MET A 48 -10.92 13.90 -42.05
CA MET A 48 -12.22 13.91 -41.37
C MET A 48 -12.60 15.34 -40.96
N PRO A 49 -13.66 15.93 -41.56
CA PRO A 49 -14.03 17.33 -41.31
C PRO A 49 -14.79 17.55 -39.99
N GLN A 50 -15.28 16.50 -39.32
CA GLN A 50 -16.13 16.60 -38.13
C GLN A 50 -15.83 15.48 -37.13
N VAL A 51 -14.75 15.62 -36.36
CA VAL A 51 -14.47 14.72 -35.22
C VAL A 51 -14.70 15.53 -33.93
N PRO A 52 -15.46 14.99 -32.95
CA PRO A 52 -15.63 15.65 -31.66
C PRO A 52 -14.27 15.99 -31.03
N ALA A 53 -14.15 17.21 -30.48
CA ALA A 53 -12.89 17.70 -29.92
C ALA A 53 -12.30 16.77 -28.84
N GLU A 54 -13.15 16.20 -27.99
CA GLU A 54 -12.72 15.24 -26.95
C GLU A 54 -12.11 13.96 -27.53
N ALA A 55 -12.73 13.42 -28.59
CA ALA A 55 -12.24 12.22 -29.25
C ALA A 55 -10.91 12.47 -29.96
N LEU A 56 -10.72 13.66 -30.54
CA LEU A 56 -9.44 14.09 -31.11
C LEU A 56 -8.36 14.18 -30.04
N THR A 57 -8.66 14.79 -28.89
CA THR A 57 -7.70 14.91 -27.78
C THR A 57 -7.27 13.54 -27.26
N ALA A 58 -8.23 12.65 -26.98
CA ALA A 58 -7.93 11.29 -26.54
C ALA A 58 -7.11 10.49 -27.57
N LEU A 59 -7.40 10.66 -28.87
CA LEU A 59 -6.65 10.02 -29.94
C LEU A 59 -5.23 10.58 -30.05
N HIS A 60 -5.07 11.90 -29.94
CA HIS A 60 -3.74 12.54 -29.91
C HIS A 60 -2.91 12.04 -28.73
N ASP A 61 -3.48 11.93 -27.53
CA ASP A 61 -2.80 11.36 -26.37
C ASP A 61 -2.34 9.92 -26.60
N LEU A 62 -3.20 9.08 -27.19
CA LEU A 62 -2.85 7.70 -27.55
C LEU A 62 -1.73 7.66 -28.59
N MET A 63 -1.77 8.54 -29.59
CA MET A 63 -0.72 8.64 -30.61
C MET A 63 0.61 9.09 -30.01
N GLN A 64 0.61 10.08 -29.12
CA GLN A 64 1.80 10.55 -28.40
C GLN A 64 2.42 9.43 -27.56
N ARG A 65 1.59 8.69 -26.81
CA ARG A 65 2.03 7.52 -26.02
C ARG A 65 2.60 6.41 -26.90
N ALA A 66 1.92 6.10 -28.00
CA ALA A 66 2.37 5.09 -28.95
C ALA A 66 3.70 5.47 -29.62
N GLU A 67 3.87 6.74 -29.98
CA GLU A 67 5.12 7.25 -30.54
C GLU A 67 6.26 7.15 -29.53
N ARG A 68 6.03 7.52 -28.26
CA ARG A 68 7.00 7.32 -27.17
C ARG A 68 7.42 5.85 -27.02
N ILE A 69 6.48 4.90 -27.09
CA ILE A 69 6.81 3.45 -27.05
C ILE A 69 7.63 3.02 -28.28
N ARG A 70 7.36 3.62 -29.45
CA ARG A 70 8.07 3.32 -30.70
C ARG A 70 9.52 3.78 -30.63
N THR A 71 9.78 4.96 -30.06
CA THR A 71 11.08 5.63 -30.07
C THR A 71 11.95 5.29 -28.85
N GLN A 72 11.36 4.99 -27.69
CA GLN A 72 12.11 4.75 -26.46
C GLN A 72 13.19 3.66 -26.60
N GLN A 73 14.36 3.93 -26.05
CA GLN A 73 15.53 3.06 -26.02
C GLN A 73 15.69 2.39 -24.65
N PRO A 74 16.48 1.31 -24.52
CA PRO A 74 16.66 0.62 -23.25
C PRO A 74 17.19 1.50 -22.11
N LYS A 75 18.06 2.47 -22.43
CA LYS A 75 18.73 3.35 -21.45
C LYS A 75 17.98 4.66 -21.18
N ASP A 76 16.81 4.87 -21.81
CA ASP A 76 16.04 6.08 -21.60
C ASP A 76 15.49 6.13 -20.18
N LYS A 77 15.43 7.35 -19.64
CA LYS A 77 14.74 7.67 -18.39
C LYS A 77 13.25 7.82 -18.66
N ASN A 78 12.42 7.62 -17.64
CA ASN A 78 10.96 7.78 -17.71
C ASN A 78 10.37 7.01 -18.91
N LYS A 79 10.51 5.69 -18.93
CA LYS A 79 9.95 4.86 -20.01
C LYS A 79 8.47 4.61 -19.81
N LEU A 80 7.73 4.50 -20.90
CA LEU A 80 6.31 4.13 -20.85
C LEU A 80 6.19 2.61 -20.84
N TYR A 81 5.65 2.06 -19.74
CA TYR A 81 5.46 0.62 -19.55
C TYR A 81 4.03 0.14 -19.83
N ALA A 82 3.03 0.99 -19.55
CA ALA A 82 1.63 0.69 -19.84
C ALA A 82 0.98 1.82 -20.64
N MET A 83 0.29 1.48 -21.73
CA MET A 83 -0.38 2.46 -22.59
C MET A 83 -1.52 3.21 -21.87
N HIS A 84 -2.24 2.50 -21.00
CA HIS A 84 -3.41 3.02 -20.29
C HIS A 84 -3.06 3.73 -18.98
N ALA A 85 -1.87 3.48 -18.42
CA ALA A 85 -1.43 3.98 -17.12
C ALA A 85 0.04 4.48 -17.23
N PRO A 86 0.26 5.73 -17.67
CA PRO A 86 1.60 6.28 -17.87
C PRO A 86 2.44 6.43 -16.61
N GLU A 87 1.79 6.46 -15.44
CA GLU A 87 2.38 6.48 -14.11
C GLU A 87 3.04 5.15 -13.69
N VAL A 88 2.75 4.05 -14.39
CA VAL A 88 3.29 2.72 -14.06
C VAL A 88 4.79 2.66 -14.30
N GLU A 89 5.51 2.21 -13.28
CA GLU A 89 6.96 2.09 -13.30
C GLU A 89 7.42 0.65 -13.32
N CYS A 90 8.66 0.44 -13.76
CA CYS A 90 9.34 -0.84 -13.62
C CYS A 90 10.14 -0.83 -12.33
N ILE A 91 9.74 -1.68 -11.39
CA ILE A 91 10.35 -1.83 -10.07
C ILE A 91 11.18 -3.11 -10.10
N GLY A 92 12.49 -2.96 -9.96
CA GLY A 92 13.41 -4.08 -9.81
C GLY A 92 13.09 -4.86 -8.52
N LYS A 93 12.94 -6.17 -8.65
CA LYS A 93 12.86 -7.09 -7.52
C LYS A 93 14.14 -7.90 -7.45
N GLY A 94 14.69 -8.08 -6.26
CA GLY A 94 15.81 -8.98 -5.99
C GLY A 94 15.46 -10.48 -6.10
N LYS A 95 14.40 -10.85 -6.83
CA LYS A 95 13.90 -12.23 -6.94
C LYS A 95 14.35 -12.83 -8.27
N ALA A 96 15.03 -13.98 -8.22
CA ALA A 96 15.58 -14.64 -9.42
C ALA A 96 14.51 -14.98 -10.49
N ARG A 97 13.32 -15.44 -10.06
CA ARG A 97 12.25 -15.88 -10.97
C ARG A 97 11.43 -14.72 -11.57
N LYS A 98 11.24 -13.63 -10.81
CA LYS A 98 10.50 -12.43 -11.23
C LYS A 98 11.35 -11.20 -10.88
N PRO A 99 12.31 -10.83 -11.74
CA PRO A 99 13.27 -9.76 -11.46
C PRO A 99 12.65 -8.35 -11.57
N TYR A 100 11.47 -8.22 -12.16
CA TYR A 100 10.78 -6.94 -12.32
C TYR A 100 9.29 -7.10 -12.00
N GLU A 101 8.74 -6.11 -11.31
CA GLU A 101 7.31 -5.87 -11.15
C GLU A 101 6.96 -4.52 -11.81
N PHE A 102 5.73 -4.39 -12.29
CA PHE A 102 5.25 -3.15 -12.89
C PHE A 102 4.13 -2.59 -12.03
N GLY A 103 4.25 -1.32 -11.64
CA GLY A 103 3.23 -0.64 -10.84
C GLY A 103 3.77 0.64 -10.21
N VAL A 104 2.99 1.19 -9.28
CA VAL A 104 3.37 2.32 -8.45
C VAL A 104 3.87 1.80 -7.10
N LYS A 105 4.88 2.45 -6.54
CA LYS A 105 5.42 2.05 -5.24
C LYS A 105 4.43 2.45 -4.14
N VAL A 106 4.22 1.57 -3.16
CA VAL A 106 3.38 1.86 -1.98
C VAL A 106 4.20 1.58 -0.73
N SER A 107 4.25 2.56 0.17
CA SER A 107 4.79 2.40 1.52
C SER A 107 3.64 2.12 2.48
N VAL A 108 3.87 1.17 3.41
CA VAL A 108 2.87 0.76 4.40
C VAL A 108 3.52 0.83 5.77
N ALA A 109 2.83 1.49 6.71
CA ALA A 109 3.24 1.58 8.10
C ALA A 109 2.35 0.68 8.96
N VAL A 110 2.99 -0.17 9.78
CA VAL A 110 2.30 -1.14 10.63
C VAL A 110 2.78 -0.98 12.07
N THR A 111 1.84 -1.01 13.01
CA THR A 111 2.16 -1.00 14.44
C THR A 111 2.96 -2.23 14.83
N HIS A 112 4.07 -2.02 15.54
CA HIS A 112 5.01 -3.09 15.86
C HIS A 112 4.41 -4.21 16.71
N ARG A 113 3.54 -3.87 17.68
CA ARG A 113 3.00 -4.81 18.66
C ARG A 113 1.75 -5.57 18.21
N GLN A 114 0.88 -4.94 17.43
CA GLN A 114 -0.45 -5.47 17.16
C GLN A 114 -0.69 -5.77 15.68
N GLY A 115 0.15 -5.24 14.79
CA GLY A 115 0.01 -5.48 13.36
C GLY A 115 -1.06 -4.63 12.68
N LEU A 116 -1.62 -3.63 13.37
CA LEU A 116 -2.56 -2.67 12.80
C LEU A 116 -1.84 -1.78 11.77
N MET A 117 -2.41 -1.62 10.58
CA MET A 117 -1.91 -0.68 9.58
C MET A 117 -2.32 0.75 9.94
N VAL A 118 -1.35 1.65 10.01
CA VAL A 118 -1.53 3.06 10.41
C VAL A 118 -1.13 4.04 9.31
N GLY A 119 -0.69 3.54 8.16
CA GLY A 119 -0.41 4.35 6.99
C GLY A 119 -0.25 3.48 5.75
N ALA A 120 -0.68 4.01 4.61
CA ALA A 120 -0.56 3.40 3.30
C ALA A 120 -0.49 4.54 2.25
N ARG A 121 0.71 4.84 1.74
CA ARG A 121 0.94 5.96 0.81
C ARG A 121 1.54 5.43 -0.49
N SER A 122 0.97 5.83 -1.62
CA SER A 122 1.54 5.59 -2.94
C SER A 122 2.56 6.65 -3.31
N PHE A 123 3.60 6.26 -4.03
CA PHE A 123 4.68 7.12 -4.48
C PHE A 123 4.89 6.97 -5.98
N THR A 124 4.68 8.07 -6.71
CA THR A 124 5.00 8.20 -8.13
C THR A 124 6.44 8.65 -8.33
N GLY A 125 7.05 8.33 -9.46
CA GLY A 125 8.43 8.66 -9.82
C GLY A 125 9.50 7.63 -9.43
N ASN A 126 9.11 6.44 -8.98
CA ASN A 126 9.96 5.38 -8.41
C ASN A 126 11.04 5.95 -7.45
N PRO A 127 10.65 6.71 -6.42
CA PRO A 127 11.62 7.32 -5.52
C PRO A 127 12.42 6.24 -4.79
N TYR A 128 13.65 6.58 -4.40
CA TYR A 128 14.44 5.73 -3.53
C TYR A 128 13.71 5.53 -2.19
N ASP A 129 13.67 4.30 -1.68
CA ASP A 129 12.87 3.94 -0.49
C ASP A 129 13.19 4.86 0.70
N GLY A 130 14.45 5.20 0.93
CA GLY A 130 14.85 6.11 2.00
C GLY A 130 14.18 7.48 1.96
N HIS A 131 13.90 8.03 0.76
CA HIS A 131 13.26 9.34 0.62
C HIS A 131 11.75 9.29 0.90
N THR A 132 11.15 8.10 0.94
CA THR A 132 9.70 7.94 1.18
C THR A 132 9.31 7.97 2.66
N LEU A 133 10.29 7.89 3.59
CA LEU A 133 9.98 7.75 5.01
C LEU A 133 9.31 8.99 5.62
N ALA A 134 9.78 10.19 5.28
CA ALA A 134 9.24 11.43 5.82
C ALA A 134 7.77 11.62 5.44
N GLU A 135 7.45 11.45 4.16
CA GLU A 135 6.08 11.51 3.64
C GLU A 135 5.18 10.40 4.23
N GLN A 136 5.74 9.23 4.51
CA GLN A 136 5.00 8.16 5.19
C GLN A 136 4.69 8.54 6.64
N LEU A 137 5.65 9.11 7.37
CA LEU A 137 5.45 9.53 8.77
C LEU A 137 4.49 10.71 8.89
N GLU A 138 4.53 11.63 7.93
CA GLU A 138 3.52 12.68 7.77
C GLU A 138 2.12 12.06 7.64
N GLN A 139 1.93 11.09 6.74
CA GLN A 139 0.63 10.43 6.57
C GLN A 139 0.17 9.72 7.85
N VAL A 140 1.08 9.01 8.52
CA VAL A 140 0.76 8.35 9.80
C VAL A 140 0.31 9.37 10.83
N THR A 141 1.01 10.51 10.92
CA THR A 141 0.70 11.57 11.88
C THR A 141 -0.69 12.17 11.62
N ILE A 142 -1.03 12.43 10.35
CA ILE A 142 -2.36 12.89 9.95
C ILE A 142 -3.43 11.86 10.35
N LEU A 143 -3.22 10.59 10.02
CA LEU A 143 -4.19 9.53 10.33
C LEU A 143 -4.36 9.25 11.83
N THR A 144 -3.40 9.69 12.67
CA THR A 144 -3.45 9.49 14.12
C THR A 144 -3.69 10.78 14.90
N GLU A 145 -3.99 11.90 14.22
CA GLU A 145 -4.15 13.21 14.86
C GLU A 145 -5.24 13.22 15.95
N ASP A 146 -6.38 12.60 15.67
CA ASP A 146 -7.51 12.47 16.62
C ASP A 146 -7.15 11.70 17.89
N THR A 147 -6.14 10.84 17.82
CA THR A 147 -5.68 10.06 18.98
C THR A 147 -4.64 10.80 19.82
N GLY A 148 -4.17 11.97 19.36
CA GLY A 148 -3.13 12.76 20.01
C GLY A 148 -1.77 12.06 20.11
N ARG A 149 -1.52 11.03 19.27
CA ARG A 149 -0.29 10.24 19.30
C ARG A 149 0.49 10.40 18.01
N SER A 150 1.80 10.59 18.15
CA SER A 150 2.76 10.62 17.05
C SER A 150 3.79 9.48 17.15
N PRO A 151 4.31 8.98 16.03
CA PRO A 151 5.30 7.91 16.02
C PRO A 151 6.66 8.41 16.53
N LYS A 152 7.10 7.93 17.70
CA LYS A 152 8.42 8.26 18.28
C LYS A 152 9.54 7.36 17.79
N GLN A 153 9.23 6.11 17.46
CA GLN A 153 10.19 5.06 17.11
C GLN A 153 9.68 4.29 15.90
N VAL A 154 10.57 4.08 14.93
CA VAL A 154 10.22 3.39 13.68
C VAL A 154 11.28 2.33 13.37
N VAL A 155 10.81 1.12 13.07
CA VAL A 155 11.69 0.00 12.69
C VAL A 155 11.61 -0.21 11.20
N VAL A 156 12.72 0.00 10.49
CA VAL A 156 12.77 0.03 9.03
C VAL A 156 13.79 -0.96 8.46
N ASP A 157 13.71 -1.19 7.16
CA ASP A 157 14.71 -1.96 6.42
C ASP A 157 16.04 -1.23 6.26
N LEU A 158 17.08 -1.98 5.87
CA LEU A 158 18.41 -1.42 5.64
C LEU A 158 18.42 -0.32 4.56
N GLY A 159 17.49 -0.37 3.60
CA GLY A 159 17.36 0.64 2.53
C GLY A 159 17.00 2.04 3.01
N PHE A 160 16.59 2.20 4.27
CA PHE A 160 16.30 3.50 4.89
C PHE A 160 17.50 4.06 5.67
N ARG A 161 18.71 3.60 5.39
CA ARG A 161 19.93 4.10 6.04
C ARG A 161 20.21 5.55 5.62
N GLY A 162 20.56 6.41 6.58
CA GLY A 162 21.01 7.77 6.33
C GLY A 162 19.90 8.81 6.20
N VAL A 163 18.66 8.43 6.55
CA VAL A 163 17.48 9.31 6.46
C VAL A 163 17.18 10.02 7.78
N ASP A 164 17.99 9.79 8.82
CA ASP A 164 17.83 10.36 10.15
C ASP A 164 17.75 11.90 10.14
N ALA A 165 18.60 12.56 9.35
CA ALA A 165 18.60 14.01 9.24
C ALA A 165 17.29 14.59 8.68
N HIS A 166 16.60 13.83 7.82
CA HIS A 166 15.33 14.24 7.20
C HIS A 166 14.11 13.97 8.09
N ASN A 167 14.29 13.28 9.22
CA ASN A 167 13.20 12.87 10.11
C ASN A 167 13.54 13.23 11.57
N PRO A 168 13.64 14.53 11.89
CA PRO A 168 13.97 14.96 13.24
C PRO A 168 12.91 14.51 14.24
N GLY A 169 13.34 14.10 15.44
CA GLY A 169 12.43 13.70 16.52
C GLY A 169 11.91 12.26 16.47
N VAL A 170 12.29 11.48 15.45
CA VAL A 170 11.90 10.07 15.32
C VAL A 170 13.13 9.16 15.38
N GLU A 171 13.12 8.22 16.31
CA GLU A 171 14.20 7.24 16.42
C GLU A 171 14.05 6.15 15.34
N ILE A 172 14.95 6.15 14.36
CA ILE A 172 14.97 5.16 13.28
C ILE A 172 15.89 3.99 13.62
N ILE A 173 15.28 2.82 13.76
CA ILE A 173 15.92 1.55 14.12
C ILE A 173 16.03 0.68 12.86
N HIS A 174 17.27 0.36 12.47
CA HIS A 174 17.55 -0.50 11.33
C HIS A 174 18.83 -1.33 11.56
N ARG A 175 19.05 -2.35 10.73
CA ARG A 175 20.19 -3.29 10.88
C ARG A 175 21.56 -2.60 10.81
N GLY A 176 21.67 -1.44 10.16
CA GLY A 176 22.93 -0.70 10.07
C GLY A 176 23.45 -0.15 11.40
N LYS A 177 22.58 0.03 12.40
CA LYS A 177 22.93 0.51 13.74
C LYS A 177 23.16 -0.62 14.75
N PHE A 178 23.23 -1.89 14.32
CA PHE A 178 23.16 -3.06 15.21
C PHE A 178 24.08 -3.01 16.44
N LYS A 179 25.30 -2.46 16.29
CA LYS A 179 26.27 -2.32 17.37
C LYS A 179 25.84 -1.34 18.47
N SER A 180 25.12 -0.26 18.12
CA SER A 180 24.62 0.74 19.09
C SER A 180 23.22 0.43 19.62
N LEU A 181 22.57 -0.65 19.15
CA LEU A 181 21.22 -1.01 19.57
C LEU A 181 21.20 -1.75 20.91
N THR A 182 20.25 -1.36 21.76
CA THR A 182 19.89 -2.06 23.00
C THR A 182 19.34 -3.46 22.71
N SER A 183 19.31 -4.34 23.72
CA SER A 183 18.70 -5.68 23.60
C SER A 183 17.22 -5.60 23.20
N ALA A 184 16.49 -4.59 23.66
CA ALA A 184 15.11 -4.33 23.26
C ALA A 184 14.99 -3.99 21.76
N HIS A 185 15.83 -3.07 21.26
CA HIS A 185 15.83 -2.69 19.84
C HIS A 185 16.18 -3.87 18.93
N ARG A 186 17.10 -4.75 19.36
CA ARG A 186 17.42 -5.99 18.63
C ARG A 186 16.21 -6.93 18.53
N ARG A 187 15.44 -7.10 19.62
CA ARG A 187 14.18 -7.87 19.60
C ARG A 187 13.16 -7.25 18.65
N TRP A 188 13.05 -5.92 18.64
CA TRP A 188 12.14 -5.22 17.74
C TRP A 188 12.52 -5.39 16.28
N LEU A 189 13.82 -5.28 15.96
CA LEU A 189 14.34 -5.50 14.62
C LEU A 189 14.07 -6.94 14.14
N LYS A 190 14.20 -7.95 15.02
CA LYS A 190 13.84 -9.34 14.71
C LYS A 190 12.34 -9.46 14.39
N ARG A 191 11.48 -8.81 15.19
CA ARG A 191 10.02 -8.82 14.99
C ARG A 191 9.57 -8.06 13.73
N ARG A 192 10.36 -7.12 13.19
CA ARG A 192 10.06 -6.42 11.93
C ARG A 192 9.68 -7.37 10.80
N GLN A 193 10.26 -8.58 10.76
CA GLN A 193 9.92 -9.60 9.77
C GLN A 193 8.43 -9.96 9.70
N ALA A 194 7.65 -9.69 10.77
CA ALA A 194 6.19 -9.83 10.77
C ALA A 194 5.47 -8.88 9.79
N VAL A 195 6.15 -7.84 9.29
CA VAL A 195 5.62 -6.96 8.22
C VAL A 195 5.50 -7.71 6.89
N GLU A 196 6.34 -8.71 6.63
CA GLU A 196 6.31 -9.46 5.36
C GLU A 196 5.01 -10.27 5.22
N PRO A 197 4.57 -11.04 6.24
CA PRO A 197 3.22 -11.61 6.25
C PRO A 197 2.10 -10.57 6.10
N ALA A 198 2.21 -9.39 6.75
CA ALA A 198 1.20 -8.34 6.65
C ALA A 198 1.08 -7.81 5.21
N ILE A 199 2.21 -7.55 4.53
CA ILE A 199 2.25 -7.17 3.11
C ILE A 199 1.72 -8.31 2.23
N GLY A 200 2.04 -9.57 2.56
CA GLY A 200 1.49 -10.74 1.87
C GLY A 200 -0.05 -10.80 1.92
N HIS A 201 -0.63 -10.64 3.10
CA HIS A 201 -2.08 -10.55 3.29
C HIS A 201 -2.67 -9.32 2.61
N LEU A 202 -1.97 -8.17 2.61
CA LEU A 202 -2.41 -6.97 1.91
C LEU A 202 -2.54 -7.22 0.40
N LYS A 203 -1.57 -7.93 -0.17
CA LYS A 203 -1.51 -8.31 -1.59
C LYS A 203 -2.59 -9.32 -1.97
N HIS A 204 -2.63 -10.46 -1.30
CA HIS A 204 -3.47 -11.58 -1.71
C HIS A 204 -4.90 -11.50 -1.18
N ASP A 205 -5.09 -11.04 0.07
CA ASP A 205 -6.43 -11.03 0.68
C ASP A 205 -7.15 -9.71 0.45
N ASN A 206 -6.42 -8.60 0.28
CA ASN A 206 -7.01 -7.26 0.24
C ASN A 206 -6.77 -6.52 -1.08
N GLY A 207 -6.28 -7.20 -2.13
CA GLY A 207 -6.26 -6.68 -3.50
C GLY A 207 -5.13 -5.71 -3.84
N MET A 208 -4.09 -5.59 -3.00
CA MET A 208 -2.94 -4.70 -3.30
C MET A 208 -2.11 -5.18 -4.49
N ASP A 209 -2.26 -6.44 -4.93
CA ASP A 209 -1.55 -6.96 -6.12
C ASP A 209 -1.97 -6.28 -7.44
N ARG A 210 -3.18 -5.71 -7.51
CA ARG A 210 -3.66 -5.02 -8.71
C ARG A 210 -4.59 -3.86 -8.36
N CYS A 211 -4.17 -2.66 -8.76
CA CYS A 211 -5.03 -1.48 -8.75
C CYS A 211 -6.04 -1.54 -9.91
N TRP A 212 -7.31 -1.26 -9.60
CA TRP A 212 -8.40 -1.18 -10.58
C TRP A 212 -8.85 0.26 -10.85
N LEU A 213 -8.38 1.20 -10.03
CA LEU A 213 -8.65 2.62 -10.17
C LEU A 213 -7.67 3.23 -11.18
N LYS A 214 -8.06 4.35 -11.79
CA LYS A 214 -7.28 5.02 -12.84
C LYS A 214 -6.45 6.16 -12.26
N GLY A 215 -5.21 6.28 -12.74
CA GLY A 215 -4.33 7.40 -12.43
C GLY A 215 -3.71 7.33 -11.03
N SER A 216 -2.78 8.24 -10.78
CA SER A 216 -2.06 8.35 -9.50
C SER A 216 -2.99 8.54 -8.29
N MET A 217 -4.07 9.30 -8.45
CA MET A 217 -5.10 9.44 -7.41
C MET A 217 -5.79 8.10 -7.13
N GLY A 218 -6.09 7.34 -8.18
CA GLY A 218 -6.64 6.00 -8.06
C GLY A 218 -5.71 5.06 -7.31
N ASP A 219 -4.40 5.10 -7.60
CA ASP A 219 -3.41 4.31 -6.89
C ASP A 219 -3.32 4.67 -5.39
N ALA A 220 -3.40 5.97 -5.07
CA ALA A 220 -3.41 6.45 -3.69
C ALA A 220 -4.65 5.96 -2.92
N LEU A 221 -5.84 6.14 -3.50
CA LEU A 221 -7.10 5.68 -2.92
C LEU A 221 -7.13 4.16 -2.76
N HIS A 222 -6.68 3.41 -3.78
CA HIS A 222 -6.61 1.96 -3.75
C HIS A 222 -5.72 1.47 -2.60
N ALA A 223 -4.54 2.09 -2.43
CA ALA A 223 -3.62 1.72 -1.35
C ALA A 223 -4.24 1.88 0.04
N VAL A 224 -4.94 3.00 0.28
CA VAL A 224 -5.64 3.27 1.55
C VAL A 224 -6.80 2.28 1.76
N LEU A 225 -7.61 2.02 0.74
CA LEU A 225 -8.74 1.09 0.81
C LEU A 225 -8.28 -0.35 1.08
N CYS A 226 -7.19 -0.80 0.45
CA CYS A 226 -6.58 -2.10 0.74
C CYS A 226 -6.15 -2.20 2.20
N ALA A 227 -5.50 -1.15 2.74
CA ALA A 227 -5.06 -1.12 4.13
C ALA A 227 -6.24 -1.08 5.13
N ALA A 228 -7.30 -0.34 4.80
CA ALA A 228 -8.54 -0.34 5.57
C ALA A 228 -9.18 -1.73 5.57
N GLY A 229 -9.26 -2.40 4.42
CA GLY A 229 -9.75 -3.78 4.30
C GLY A 229 -8.96 -4.77 5.16
N TYR A 230 -7.62 -4.63 5.18
CA TYR A 230 -6.76 -5.41 6.07
C TYR A 230 -7.13 -5.19 7.54
N ASN A 231 -7.27 -3.92 7.96
CA ASN A 231 -7.61 -3.56 9.33
C ASN A 231 -9.00 -4.05 9.74
N ILE A 232 -10.00 -3.99 8.86
CA ILE A 232 -11.34 -4.54 9.12
C ILE A 232 -11.24 -6.04 9.38
N ARG A 233 -10.52 -6.80 8.54
CA ARG A 233 -10.33 -8.24 8.75
C ARG A 233 -9.54 -8.54 10.03
N TRP A 234 -8.56 -7.71 10.35
CA TRP A 234 -7.82 -7.77 11.61
C TRP A 234 -8.76 -7.58 12.82
N LEU A 235 -9.65 -6.58 12.77
CA LEU A 235 -10.64 -6.31 13.81
C LEU A 235 -11.66 -7.46 13.92
N LEU A 236 -12.16 -7.98 12.80
CA LEU A 236 -13.08 -9.12 12.79
C LEU A 236 -12.45 -10.36 13.42
N ARG A 237 -11.17 -10.64 13.14
CA ARG A 237 -10.44 -11.74 13.79
C ARG A 237 -10.31 -11.51 15.30
N ALA A 238 -10.08 -10.27 15.73
CA ALA A 238 -10.05 -9.92 17.15
C ALA A 238 -11.40 -10.13 17.83
N ILE A 239 -12.50 -9.70 17.19
CA ILE A 239 -13.88 -9.90 17.68
C ILE A 239 -14.19 -11.39 17.81
N VAL A 240 -13.90 -12.19 16.79
CA VAL A 240 -14.13 -13.65 16.83
C VAL A 240 -13.29 -14.30 17.92
N ARG A 241 -12.01 -13.91 18.07
CA ARG A 241 -11.12 -14.46 19.10
C ARG A 241 -11.57 -14.13 20.52
N LEU A 242 -12.04 -12.90 20.75
CA LEU A 242 -12.51 -12.44 22.06
C LEU A 242 -13.96 -12.88 22.35
N GLY A 243 -14.72 -13.27 21.32
CA GLY A 243 -16.11 -13.71 21.38
C GLY A 243 -17.09 -12.65 21.90
N LEU A 244 -18.37 -13.02 22.06
CA LEU A 244 -19.37 -12.21 22.78
C LEU A 244 -18.95 -11.97 24.25
N LYS A 245 -18.11 -12.84 24.82
CA LYS A 245 -17.58 -12.71 26.18
C LYS A 245 -16.72 -11.46 26.34
N GLY A 246 -15.87 -11.09 25.37
CA GLY A 246 -15.09 -9.86 25.41
C GLY A 246 -15.93 -8.59 25.21
N LEU A 247 -17.01 -8.67 24.42
CA LEU A 247 -17.92 -7.56 24.15
C LEU A 247 -18.84 -7.25 25.35
N PHE A 248 -19.37 -8.29 26.01
CA PHE A 248 -20.26 -8.16 27.17
C PHE A 248 -19.56 -8.19 28.51
N ALA A 249 -18.30 -8.65 28.63
CA ALA A 249 -17.55 -8.60 29.88
C ALA A 249 -17.54 -7.21 30.56
N PRO A 250 -17.25 -6.09 29.87
CA PRO A 250 -17.32 -4.77 30.52
C PRO A 250 -18.75 -4.37 30.90
N LEU A 251 -19.75 -4.84 30.15
CA LEU A 251 -21.18 -4.55 30.36
C LEU A 251 -21.74 -5.33 31.57
N LEU A 252 -21.38 -6.61 31.66
CA LEU A 252 -21.69 -7.50 32.78
C LEU A 252 -20.93 -7.10 34.05
N ALA A 253 -19.66 -6.69 33.93
CA ALA A 253 -18.90 -6.16 35.07
C ALA A 253 -19.51 -4.86 35.61
N ARG A 254 -19.96 -3.96 34.74
CA ARG A 254 -20.70 -2.76 35.16
C ARG A 254 -22.01 -3.11 35.84
N LEU A 255 -22.80 -4.02 35.28
CA LEU A 255 -24.04 -4.49 35.90
C LEU A 255 -23.79 -5.11 37.28
N TRP A 256 -22.72 -5.88 37.44
CA TRP A 256 -22.31 -6.44 38.73
C TRP A 256 -21.91 -5.38 39.76
N ILE A 257 -21.14 -4.37 39.35
CA ILE A 257 -20.76 -3.26 40.23
C ILE A 257 -22.01 -2.48 40.68
N TRP A 258 -22.93 -2.20 39.77
CA TRP A 258 -24.20 -1.54 40.09
C TRP A 258 -25.08 -2.38 41.02
N ALA A 259 -25.19 -3.70 40.77
CA ALA A 259 -25.94 -4.60 41.64
C ALA A 259 -25.32 -4.70 43.06
N ALA A 260 -23.99 -4.78 43.16
CA ALA A 260 -23.28 -4.79 44.43
C ALA A 260 -23.45 -3.47 45.20
N ALA A 261 -23.35 -2.33 44.51
CA ALA A 261 -23.60 -1.01 45.11
C ALA A 261 -25.05 -0.87 45.62
N LEU A 262 -26.03 -1.38 44.87
CA LEU A 262 -27.44 -1.38 45.27
C LEU A 262 -27.67 -2.27 46.51
N ALA A 263 -27.06 -3.46 46.54
CA ALA A 263 -27.14 -4.38 47.68
C ALA A 263 -26.49 -3.81 48.96
N MET A 264 -25.34 -3.13 48.84
CA MET A 264 -24.72 -2.45 49.97
C MET A 264 -25.58 -1.28 50.47
N ALA A 265 -26.22 -0.53 49.57
CA ALA A 265 -27.12 0.57 49.95
C ALA A 265 -28.40 0.10 50.66
N THR A 266 -28.98 -1.03 50.25
CA THR A 266 -30.16 -1.62 50.92
C THR A 266 -29.80 -2.22 52.28
N GLN A 267 -28.63 -2.85 52.40
CA GLN A 267 -28.14 -3.37 53.68
C GLN A 267 -27.82 -2.25 54.68
N ALA A 268 -27.25 -1.13 54.23
CA ALA A 268 -27.02 0.05 55.05
C ALA A 268 -28.33 0.74 55.54
N ARG A 269 -29.42 0.67 54.76
CA ARG A 269 -30.75 1.12 55.23
C ARG A 269 -31.33 0.20 56.30
N ARG A 270 -31.13 -1.12 56.15
CA ARG A 270 -31.63 -2.13 57.11
C ARG A 270 -30.93 -2.01 58.47
N THR A 271 -29.62 -1.76 58.50
CA THR A 271 -28.86 -1.60 59.74
C THR A 271 -29.17 -0.27 60.46
N ARG A 272 -29.43 0.82 59.73
CA ARG A 272 -29.93 2.08 60.34
C ARG A 272 -31.29 1.92 61.00
N CYS A 273 -32.21 1.17 60.39
CA CYS A 273 -33.54 0.94 60.97
C CYS A 273 -33.48 0.03 62.22
N GLY A 274 -32.55 -0.94 62.26
CA GLY A 274 -32.32 -1.79 63.43
C GLY A 274 -31.65 -1.07 64.60
N SER A 275 -30.83 -0.05 64.35
CA SER A 275 -30.15 0.73 65.40
C SER A 275 -31.05 1.75 66.10
N LEU A 276 -32.16 2.18 65.48
CA LEU A 276 -33.11 3.12 66.08
C LEU A 276 -34.12 2.45 67.04
N GLY A 277 -34.22 1.13 67.01
CA GLY A 277 -35.13 0.37 67.90
C GLY A 277 -34.60 0.12 69.32
N TRP A 278 -33.32 0.39 69.60
CA TRP A 278 -32.68 0.14 70.89
C TRP A 278 -32.41 1.41 71.72
N MET A 279 -32.81 2.59 71.24
CA MET A 279 -32.55 3.87 71.92
C MET A 279 -33.81 4.49 72.57
N LEU A 280 -34.91 3.72 72.68
CA LEU A 280 -36.20 4.14 73.25
C LEU A 280 -36.75 3.12 74.27
N ARG A 281 -35.88 2.57 75.13
CA ARG A 281 -36.29 1.87 76.36
C ARG A 281 -35.52 2.41 77.56
#